data_AF-W6QF07-F1
#
_entry.id   AF-W6QF07-F1
#
_cell.length_a   1.000
_cell.length_b   1.000
_cell.length_c   1.000
_cell.angle_alpha   90.00
_cell.angle_beta   90.00
_cell.angle_gamma   90.00
#
_symmetry.space_group_name_H-M   'P 1'
#
loop_
_entity.id
_entity.type
_entity.pdbx_description
1 polymer ?
#
loop_
_entity_poly.entity_id
_entity_poly.type
_entity_poly.pdbx_seq_one_letter_code
_entity_poly.pdbx_strand_id
1 'polypeptide(L)'
;MSAKLNILQKDKATEPQAGEMQSSEELPTYQEIAKSPEKSSEKDLLYKTKNAQKPEDLLVHLLSTELNIDDKKTLIRNAPSRIYDSDHHRQNAEKVEAQLKDAGYSQLAIVLYWCFFWHGVQPRGPESWIKELIENDIERRWIAQRRARIQEKVQTLETSSDLLLSSEGEAEHASQLELYKGLLQDLNRSHWALSRKSWNKRESIKSWSFSRAYNIQRSYPDWYLSTSLSDDCAGRGGCCGRSCGCCERPRTVDGFEDHIGTRGHCTTACSCCMKAHGVEDLDDLLVEEIPDLEELCFEYKKPSCMTHQSLRLLMGYAFNLPKAE
;
A
#
# COMPACT_ATOMS: atom_id res chain seq x y z
N MET A 1 -31.02 48.43 -3.43
CA MET A 1 -31.57 47.82 -2.19
C MET A 1 -30.38 47.45 -1.30
N SER A 2 -29.86 48.43 -0.54
CA SER A 2 -29.92 48.50 0.93
C SER A 2 -29.52 47.18 1.61
N ALA A 3 -28.27 47.07 2.06
CA ALA A 3 -27.79 47.36 3.43
C ALA A 3 -28.12 46.18 4.39
N LYS A 4 -27.22 45.67 5.24
CA LYS A 4 -26.44 46.41 6.23
C LYS A 4 -25.21 45.61 6.71
N LEU A 5 -24.13 46.36 6.92
CA LEU A 5 -23.06 46.12 7.90
C LEU A 5 -23.63 45.86 9.30
N ASN A 6 -22.94 45.03 10.08
CA ASN A 6 -22.91 45.16 11.54
C ASN A 6 -21.46 45.08 12.04
N ILE A 7 -21.03 46.18 12.64
CA ILE A 7 -19.85 46.37 13.51
C ILE A 7 -20.41 46.54 14.92
N LEU A 8 -19.71 46.01 15.94
CA LEU A 8 -19.60 46.42 17.35
C LEU A 8 -19.19 45.16 18.15
N GLN A 9 -18.38 45.12 19.22
CA GLN A 9 -17.57 46.04 20.03
C GLN A 9 -16.77 45.08 20.94
N LYS A 10 -15.43 45.13 21.01
CA LYS A 10 -14.62 45.71 22.10
C LYS A 10 -15.20 45.51 23.52
N ASP A 11 -14.58 44.62 24.30
CA ASP A 11 -14.49 44.66 25.77
C ASP A 11 -13.14 44.03 26.19
N LYS A 12 -12.16 44.79 26.70
CA LYS A 12 -11.96 45.34 28.05
C LYS A 12 -11.20 44.37 28.98
N ALA A 13 -9.91 44.65 29.09
CA ALA A 13 -9.00 44.10 30.09
C ALA A 13 -9.48 44.46 31.51
N THR A 14 -9.36 43.51 32.43
CA THR A 14 -9.49 43.75 33.87
C THR A 14 -8.38 42.96 34.58
N GLU A 15 -7.40 43.68 35.12
CA GLU A 15 -6.46 43.20 36.14
C GLU A 15 -7.21 42.92 37.45
N PRO A 16 -6.75 41.94 38.25
CA PRO A 16 -6.89 42.03 39.69
C PRO A 16 -5.54 42.06 40.40
N GLN A 17 -5.47 43.09 41.23
CA GLN A 17 -4.58 43.43 42.33
C GLN A 17 -3.85 42.29 43.04
N ALA A 18 -2.59 42.62 43.37
CA ALA A 18 -1.75 41.96 44.35
C ALA A 18 -2.34 42.08 45.78
N GLY A 19 -2.36 40.95 46.50
CA GLY A 19 -2.60 40.86 47.94
C GLY A 19 -1.44 40.12 48.58
N GLU A 20 -0.78 40.76 49.54
CA GLU A 20 0.31 40.22 50.36
C GLU A 20 -0.20 39.33 51.52
N MET A 21 0.50 38.19 51.67
CA MET A 21 1.04 37.58 52.88
C MET A 21 0.18 36.92 53.98
N GLN A 22 0.79 35.83 54.50
CA GLN A 22 0.54 34.98 55.68
C GLN A 22 -0.44 33.82 55.40
N SER A 23 -0.15 32.55 55.71
CA SER A 23 0.70 31.96 56.74
C SER A 23 1.15 30.53 56.35
N SER A 24 2.25 30.11 56.96
CA SER A 24 2.83 28.78 57.04
C SER A 24 1.86 27.58 56.97
N GLU A 25 2.06 26.71 55.98
CA GLU A 25 1.73 25.29 56.06
C GLU A 25 2.96 24.47 55.61
N GLU A 26 3.31 23.47 56.40
CA GLU A 26 4.49 22.62 56.24
C GLU A 26 4.43 21.84 54.92
N LEU A 27 5.47 21.99 54.09
CA LEU A 27 5.67 21.20 52.88
C LEU A 27 5.91 19.73 53.25
N PRO A 28 5.16 18.77 52.68
CA PRO A 28 5.51 17.36 52.77
C PRO A 28 6.88 17.12 52.15
N THR A 29 7.77 16.51 52.91
CA THR A 29 9.11 16.11 52.49
C THR A 29 9.08 15.30 51.20
N TYR A 30 9.73 15.86 50.18
CA TYR A 30 9.95 15.30 48.86
C TYR A 30 10.91 14.11 48.92
N GLN A 31 10.46 12.98 49.46
CA GLN A 31 11.13 11.68 49.38
C GLN A 31 10.12 10.54 49.27
N GLU A 32 9.12 10.69 48.41
CA GLU A 32 8.52 9.53 47.76
C GLU A 32 9.27 9.27 46.47
N ILE A 33 10.12 8.26 46.57
CA ILE A 33 10.82 7.57 45.50
C ILE A 33 9.81 7.33 44.37
N ALA A 34 9.93 8.10 43.29
CA ALA A 34 9.49 7.66 41.98
C ALA A 34 10.24 6.36 41.68
N LYS A 35 9.66 5.23 42.09
CA LYS A 35 10.02 3.94 41.54
C LYS A 35 9.64 4.04 40.08
N SER A 36 10.61 4.41 39.25
CA SER A 36 10.50 4.22 37.81
C SER A 36 10.01 2.79 37.60
N PRO A 37 8.99 2.54 36.77
CA PRO A 37 8.64 1.18 36.42
C PRO A 37 9.92 0.53 35.90
N GLU A 38 10.40 -0.47 36.61
CA GLU A 38 11.57 -1.24 36.21
C GLU A 38 11.30 -1.69 34.78
N LYS A 39 12.08 -1.20 33.81
CA LYS A 39 12.10 -1.75 32.46
C LYS A 39 12.17 -3.25 32.63
N SER A 40 11.09 -3.96 32.28
CA SER A 40 11.08 -5.42 32.26
C SER A 40 12.33 -5.83 31.49
N SER A 41 13.25 -6.53 32.18
CA SER A 41 14.52 -6.87 31.57
C SER A 41 14.23 -7.62 30.26
N GLU A 42 14.97 -7.33 29.19
CA GLU A 42 14.79 -7.96 27.88
C GLU A 42 14.69 -9.51 27.97
N LYS A 43 15.35 -10.09 28.98
CA LYS A 43 15.29 -11.52 29.31
C LYS A 43 13.91 -11.99 29.78
N ASP A 44 13.21 -11.21 30.60
CA ASP A 44 11.85 -11.49 31.07
C ASP A 44 10.84 -11.45 29.92
N LEU A 45 10.96 -10.44 29.05
CA LEU A 45 10.15 -10.32 27.85
C LEU A 45 10.35 -11.53 26.92
N LEU A 46 11.60 -11.89 26.62
CA LEU A 46 11.92 -13.05 25.79
C LEU A 46 11.43 -14.36 26.41
N TYR A 47 11.54 -14.51 27.74
CA TYR A 47 11.02 -15.67 28.46
C TYR A 47 9.50 -15.79 28.32
N LYS A 48 8.76 -14.69 28.53
CA LYS A 48 7.29 -14.65 28.37
C LYS A 48 6.89 -15.00 26.95
N THR A 49 7.54 -14.43 25.95
CA THR A 49 7.29 -14.74 24.53
C THR A 49 7.52 -16.22 24.22
N LYS A 50 8.61 -16.82 24.71
CA LYS A 50 8.90 -18.26 24.51
C LYS A 50 7.89 -19.19 25.16
N ASN A 51 7.19 -18.72 26.18
CA ASN A 51 6.18 -19.50 26.91
C ASN A 51 4.75 -19.25 26.43
N ALA A 52 4.54 -18.34 25.47
CA ALA A 52 3.23 -18.09 24.87
C ALA A 52 2.62 -19.39 24.32
N GLN A 53 1.32 -19.57 24.54
CA GLN A 53 0.54 -20.74 24.10
C GLN A 53 -0.46 -20.38 23.01
N LYS A 54 -0.89 -19.12 22.96
CA LYS A 54 -1.81 -18.59 21.95
C LYS A 54 -1.43 -17.15 21.56
N PRO A 55 -1.91 -16.65 20.42
CA PRO A 55 -1.63 -15.27 19.97
C PRO A 55 -1.93 -14.18 21.01
N GLU A 56 -3.00 -14.30 21.81
CA GLU A 56 -3.35 -13.26 22.80
C GLU A 56 -2.33 -13.12 23.92
N ASP A 57 -1.53 -14.14 24.19
CA ASP A 57 -0.49 -14.06 25.22
C ASP A 57 0.57 -13.01 24.85
N LEU A 58 0.65 -12.62 23.57
CA LEU A 58 1.52 -11.55 23.10
C LEU A 58 0.91 -10.14 23.26
N LEU A 59 -0.43 -10.01 23.40
CA LEU A 59 -1.12 -8.71 23.30
C LEU A 59 -0.63 -7.69 24.31
N VAL A 60 -0.41 -8.10 25.56
CA VAL A 60 0.09 -7.20 26.62
C VAL A 60 1.39 -6.51 26.20
N HIS A 61 2.24 -7.21 25.46
CA HIS A 61 3.51 -6.69 24.97
C HIS A 61 3.34 -5.91 23.65
N LEU A 62 2.48 -6.37 22.75
CA LEU A 62 2.23 -5.70 21.47
C LEU A 62 1.50 -4.36 21.64
N LEU A 63 0.69 -4.21 22.69
CA LEU A 63 -0.01 -2.96 23.02
C LEU A 63 0.78 -2.07 24.00
N SER A 64 1.91 -2.55 24.53
CA SER A 64 2.77 -1.75 25.41
C SER A 64 3.34 -0.52 24.68
N THR A 65 3.44 0.61 25.38
CA THR A 65 4.12 1.82 24.91
C THR A 65 5.63 1.78 25.12
N GLU A 66 6.13 0.80 25.88
CA GLU A 66 7.57 0.66 26.20
C GLU A 66 8.40 0.10 25.03
N LEU A 67 7.75 -0.62 24.12
CA LEU A 67 8.40 -1.26 22.98
C LEU A 67 8.16 -0.45 21.71
N ASN A 68 9.22 -0.25 20.94
CA ASN A 68 9.07 0.32 19.60
C ASN A 68 8.44 -0.72 18.65
N ILE A 69 8.06 -0.28 17.46
CA ILE A 69 7.37 -1.14 16.50
C ILE A 69 8.22 -2.33 16.03
N ASP A 70 9.53 -2.16 15.88
CA ASP A 70 10.43 -3.18 15.37
C ASP A 70 10.71 -4.26 16.44
N ASP A 71 10.77 -3.87 17.71
CA ASP A 71 10.80 -4.81 18.84
C ASP A 71 9.53 -5.65 18.86
N LYS A 72 8.36 -5.04 18.68
CA LYS A 72 7.07 -5.75 18.59
C LYS A 72 7.02 -6.72 17.41
N LYS A 73 7.52 -6.33 16.23
CA LYS A 73 7.64 -7.24 15.07
C LYS A 73 8.57 -8.42 15.39
N THR A 74 9.66 -8.16 16.09
CA THR A 74 10.63 -9.17 16.51
C THR A 74 10.02 -10.15 17.51
N LEU A 75 9.21 -9.67 18.45
CA LEU A 75 8.47 -10.53 19.38
C LEU A 75 7.53 -11.49 18.65
N ILE A 76 6.77 -11.02 17.67
CA ILE A 76 5.89 -11.88 16.86
C ILE A 76 6.75 -12.93 16.14
N ARG A 77 7.79 -12.53 15.40
CA ARG A 77 8.63 -13.48 14.64
C ARG A 77 9.31 -14.54 15.50
N ASN A 78 9.69 -14.18 16.73
CA ASN A 78 10.38 -15.08 17.65
C ASN A 78 9.44 -15.91 18.55
N ALA A 79 8.13 -15.71 18.43
CA ALA A 79 7.18 -16.47 19.22
C ALA A 79 7.16 -17.96 18.78
N PRO A 80 6.86 -18.89 19.71
CA PRO A 80 6.82 -20.31 19.41
C PRO A 80 5.87 -20.65 18.27
N SER A 81 6.31 -21.45 17.30
CA SER A 81 5.50 -21.79 16.11
C SER A 81 4.13 -22.40 16.43
N ARG A 82 3.97 -23.05 17.60
CA ARG A 82 2.69 -23.60 18.07
C ARG A 82 1.56 -22.56 18.14
N ILE A 83 1.88 -21.28 18.40
CA ILE A 83 0.84 -20.24 18.47
C ILE A 83 0.31 -19.86 17.07
N TYR A 84 1.00 -20.29 16.01
CA TYR A 84 0.67 -20.03 14.61
C TYR A 84 -0.04 -21.21 13.93
N ASP A 85 -0.48 -22.19 14.71
CA ASP A 85 -1.35 -23.24 14.21
C ASP A 85 -2.75 -22.66 13.90
N SER A 86 -3.06 -22.54 12.60
CA SER A 86 -4.31 -21.98 12.13
C SER A 86 -5.53 -22.78 12.55
N ASP A 87 -5.40 -24.09 12.75
CA ASP A 87 -6.54 -24.96 13.06
C ASP A 87 -7.02 -24.71 14.51
N HIS A 88 -6.10 -24.31 15.38
CA HIS A 88 -6.36 -24.09 16.81
C HIS A 88 -6.51 -22.61 17.17
N HIS A 89 -5.83 -21.70 16.46
CA HIS A 89 -5.68 -20.30 16.89
C HIS A 89 -6.27 -19.26 15.95
N ARG A 90 -7.11 -19.66 14.98
CA ARG A 90 -7.76 -18.73 14.05
C ARG A 90 -8.51 -17.60 14.77
N GLN A 91 -9.44 -17.95 15.66
CA GLN A 91 -10.26 -16.96 16.37
C GLN A 91 -9.42 -16.07 17.29
N ASN A 92 -8.37 -16.66 17.88
CA ASN A 92 -7.42 -15.95 18.72
C ASN A 92 -6.70 -14.86 17.93
N ALA A 93 -6.18 -15.21 16.75
CA ALA A 93 -5.51 -14.27 15.85
C ALA A 93 -6.46 -13.15 15.36
N GLU A 94 -7.72 -13.46 15.06
CA GLU A 94 -8.71 -12.44 14.64
C GLU A 94 -9.00 -11.44 15.77
N LYS A 95 -9.05 -11.90 17.03
CA LYS A 95 -9.15 -11.02 18.21
C LYS A 95 -7.91 -10.15 18.39
N VAL A 96 -6.72 -10.72 18.19
CA VAL A 96 -5.46 -9.96 18.24
C VAL A 96 -5.43 -8.91 17.13
N GLU A 97 -5.82 -9.27 15.90
CA GLU A 97 -5.92 -8.32 14.79
C GLU A 97 -6.84 -7.15 15.14
N ALA A 98 -8.04 -7.42 15.66
CA ALA A 98 -9.01 -6.37 16.00
C ALA A 98 -8.40 -5.37 17.00
N GLN A 99 -7.79 -5.87 18.09
CA GLN A 99 -7.15 -5.03 19.09
C GLN A 99 -5.94 -4.25 18.54
N LEU A 100 -5.14 -4.87 17.66
CA LEU A 100 -4.02 -4.19 17.01
C LEU A 100 -4.53 -3.09 16.07
N LYS A 101 -5.60 -3.32 15.31
CA LYS A 101 -6.22 -2.31 14.44
C LYS A 101 -6.77 -1.14 15.24
N ASP A 102 -7.52 -1.42 16.31
CA ASP A 102 -8.10 -0.40 17.19
C ASP A 102 -7.01 0.48 17.83
N ALA A 103 -5.85 -0.10 18.10
CA ALA A 103 -4.67 0.60 18.62
C ALA A 103 -3.76 1.24 17.54
N GLY A 104 -4.15 1.21 16.25
CA GLY A 104 -3.35 1.80 15.15
C GLY A 104 -2.13 0.96 14.72
N TYR A 105 -2.03 -0.29 15.16
CA TYR A 105 -0.92 -1.20 14.88
C TYR A 105 -1.23 -2.26 13.80
N SER A 106 -1.99 -1.93 12.75
CA SER A 106 -2.34 -2.89 11.69
C SER A 106 -1.13 -3.55 11.01
N GLN A 107 0.02 -2.87 10.97
CA GLN A 107 1.28 -3.46 10.49
C GLN A 107 1.72 -4.67 11.31
N LEU A 108 1.44 -4.70 12.62
CA LEU A 108 1.72 -5.86 13.47
C LEU A 108 0.78 -7.01 13.15
N ALA A 109 -0.48 -6.73 12.81
CA ALA A 109 -1.43 -7.76 12.38
C ALA A 109 -0.97 -8.42 11.07
N ILE A 110 -0.41 -7.65 10.13
CA ILE A 110 0.18 -8.24 8.92
C ILE A 110 1.38 -9.13 9.24
N VAL A 111 2.25 -8.73 10.18
CA VAL A 111 3.38 -9.59 10.62
C VAL A 111 2.88 -10.84 11.34
N LEU A 112 1.81 -10.75 12.12
CA LEU A 112 1.14 -11.91 12.71
C LEU A 112 0.69 -12.88 11.62
N TYR A 113 0.01 -12.38 10.58
CA TYR A 113 -0.46 -13.21 9.48
C TYR A 113 0.65 -13.75 8.59
N TRP A 114 1.77 -13.06 8.46
CA TRP A 114 2.99 -13.61 7.85
C TRP A 114 3.47 -14.85 8.61
N CYS A 115 3.51 -14.80 9.95
CA CYS A 115 3.89 -15.95 10.76
C CYS A 115 2.88 -17.11 10.62
N PHE A 116 1.58 -16.85 10.68
CA PHE A 116 0.56 -17.88 10.37
C PHE A 116 0.72 -18.44 8.96
N PHE A 117 0.99 -17.57 8.00
CA PHE A 117 1.19 -17.98 6.61
C PHE A 117 2.35 -18.94 6.47
N TRP A 118 3.45 -18.82 7.23
CA TRP A 118 4.60 -19.73 7.07
C TRP A 118 4.66 -20.93 8.02
N HIS A 119 4.06 -20.81 9.19
CA HIS A 119 4.03 -21.88 10.18
C HIS A 119 2.81 -22.78 10.06
N GLY A 120 1.77 -22.34 9.36
CA GLY A 120 0.59 -23.14 9.04
C GLY A 120 0.82 -24.17 7.93
N VAL A 121 -0.19 -25.01 7.71
CA VAL A 121 -0.22 -25.94 6.58
C VAL A 121 -0.31 -25.15 5.28
N GLN A 122 0.76 -25.20 4.48
CA GLN A 122 0.74 -24.56 3.17
C GLN A 122 -0.28 -25.25 2.25
N PRO A 123 -1.00 -24.51 1.39
CA PRO A 123 -1.84 -25.10 0.36
C PRO A 123 -1.02 -26.10 -0.47
N ARG A 124 -1.57 -27.28 -0.75
CA ARG A 124 -0.94 -28.23 -1.68
C ARG A 124 -1.12 -27.70 -3.10
N GLY A 125 -0.02 -27.36 -3.76
CA GLY A 125 0.03 -26.97 -5.17
C GLY A 125 0.92 -25.75 -5.41
N PRO A 126 1.29 -25.46 -6.67
CA PRO A 126 1.86 -24.16 -6.99
C PRO A 126 0.81 -23.11 -6.63
N GLU A 127 1.17 -22.10 -5.84
CA GLU A 127 0.27 -20.99 -5.50
C GLU A 127 0.07 -20.07 -6.72
N SER A 128 -0.50 -20.64 -7.79
CA SER A 128 -0.79 -19.96 -9.04
C SER A 128 -1.65 -18.73 -8.77
N TRP A 129 -2.56 -18.81 -7.79
CA TRP A 129 -3.42 -17.71 -7.43
C TRP A 129 -2.66 -16.48 -6.89
N ILE A 130 -1.50 -16.62 -6.22
CA ILE A 130 -0.68 -15.44 -5.83
C ILE A 130 -0.09 -14.81 -7.08
N LYS A 131 0.51 -15.63 -7.95
CA LYS A 131 1.07 -15.15 -9.20
C LYS A 131 0.00 -14.43 -10.02
N GLU A 132 -1.17 -15.04 -10.15
CA GLU A 132 -2.32 -14.47 -10.86
C GLU A 132 -2.79 -13.14 -10.23
N LEU A 133 -2.74 -12.97 -8.90
CA LEU A 133 -3.04 -11.69 -8.26
C LEU A 133 -2.01 -10.60 -8.63
N ILE A 134 -0.73 -10.97 -8.69
CA ILE A 134 0.35 -10.06 -9.10
C ILE A 134 0.20 -9.71 -10.59
N GLU A 135 -0.04 -10.69 -11.45
CA GLU A 135 -0.29 -10.51 -12.88
C GLU A 135 -1.49 -9.58 -13.13
N ASN A 136 -2.63 -9.80 -12.45
CA ASN A 136 -3.79 -8.94 -12.60
C ASN A 136 -3.50 -7.47 -12.21
N ASP A 137 -2.69 -7.25 -11.18
CA ASP A 137 -2.31 -5.92 -10.74
C ASP A 137 -1.33 -5.24 -11.71
N ILE A 138 -0.37 -5.99 -12.26
CA ILE A 138 0.51 -5.52 -13.34
C ILE A 138 -0.32 -5.13 -14.56
N GLU A 139 -1.22 -6.01 -15.02
CA GLU A 139 -2.09 -5.79 -16.17
C GLU A 139 -2.96 -4.53 -15.96
N ARG A 140 -3.53 -4.35 -14.76
CA ARG A 140 -4.35 -3.18 -14.42
C ARG A 140 -3.52 -1.90 -14.47
N ARG A 141 -2.32 -1.90 -13.89
CA ARG A 141 -1.41 -0.75 -13.93
C ARG A 141 -0.97 -0.43 -15.36
N TRP A 142 -0.72 -1.46 -16.17
CA TRP A 142 -0.35 -1.29 -17.56
C TRP A 142 -1.49 -0.64 -18.37
N ILE A 143 -2.73 -1.12 -18.23
CA ILE A 143 -3.90 -0.52 -18.88
C ILE A 143 -4.06 0.94 -18.47
N ALA A 144 -3.97 1.25 -17.17
CA ALA A 144 -4.10 2.61 -16.67
C ALA A 144 -3.00 3.54 -17.23
N GLN A 145 -1.75 3.08 -17.27
CA GLN A 145 -0.61 3.86 -17.78
C GLN A 145 -0.69 4.06 -19.30
N ARG A 146 -1.06 3.01 -20.04
CA ARG A 146 -1.27 3.10 -21.49
C ARG A 146 -2.40 4.04 -21.84
N ARG A 147 -3.52 3.97 -21.10
CA ARG A 147 -4.67 4.86 -21.28
C ARG A 147 -4.29 6.32 -21.05
N ALA A 148 -3.63 6.62 -19.93
CA ALA A 148 -3.17 7.98 -19.64
C ALA A 148 -2.29 8.55 -20.77
N ARG A 149 -1.34 7.74 -21.27
CA ARG A 149 -0.49 8.13 -22.41
C ARG A 149 -1.28 8.36 -23.69
N ILE A 150 -2.25 7.50 -24.03
CA ILE A 150 -3.08 7.68 -25.24
C ILE A 150 -3.97 8.93 -25.09
N GLN A 151 -4.48 9.22 -23.89
CA GLN A 151 -5.22 10.46 -23.63
C GLN A 151 -4.36 11.70 -23.83
N GLU A 152 -3.10 11.71 -23.38
CA GLU A 152 -2.14 12.79 -23.67
C GLU A 152 -1.95 12.97 -25.19
N LYS A 153 -1.89 11.88 -25.97
CA LYS A 153 -1.78 11.92 -27.44
C LYS A 153 -3.05 12.50 -28.08
N VAL A 154 -4.23 12.05 -27.66
CA VAL A 154 -5.53 12.58 -28.12
C VAL A 154 -5.62 14.08 -27.86
N GLN A 155 -5.30 14.52 -26.64
CA GLN A 155 -5.34 15.93 -26.28
C GLN A 155 -4.36 16.78 -27.10
N THR A 156 -3.16 16.26 -27.33
CA THR A 156 -2.13 16.92 -28.16
C THR A 156 -2.59 17.06 -29.61
N LEU A 157 -3.18 16.00 -30.16
CA LEU A 157 -3.77 16.02 -31.51
C LEU A 157 -4.93 17.02 -31.58
N GLU A 158 -5.92 16.92 -30.70
CA GLU A 158 -7.07 17.86 -30.69
C GLU A 158 -6.61 19.33 -30.63
N THR A 159 -5.61 19.64 -29.80
CA THR A 159 -5.01 20.98 -29.73
C THR A 159 -4.28 21.38 -31.02
N SER A 160 -3.63 20.43 -31.69
CA SER A 160 -2.91 20.67 -32.95
C SER A 160 -3.87 20.84 -34.13
N SER A 161 -5.02 20.15 -34.11
CA SER A 161 -6.08 20.24 -35.12
C SER A 161 -6.62 21.65 -35.28
N ASP A 162 -6.78 22.37 -34.16
CA ASP A 162 -7.28 23.75 -34.14
C ASP A 162 -6.35 24.74 -34.87
N LEU A 163 -5.12 24.31 -35.18
CA LEU A 163 -4.08 25.11 -35.84
C LEU A 163 -3.79 24.66 -37.28
N LEU A 164 -4.41 23.59 -37.78
CA LEU A 164 -4.18 23.07 -39.14
C LEU A 164 -4.89 23.92 -40.21
N LEU A 165 -4.21 24.14 -41.34
CA LEU A 165 -4.68 24.97 -42.46
C LEU A 165 -4.76 24.21 -43.80
N SER A 166 -4.43 22.90 -43.83
CA SER A 166 -4.38 22.10 -45.07
C SER A 166 -5.24 20.83 -45.00
N SER A 167 -5.91 20.52 -46.11
CA SER A 167 -6.87 19.40 -46.21
C SER A 167 -6.24 18.00 -46.10
N GLU A 168 -4.97 17.84 -46.51
CA GLU A 168 -4.26 16.56 -46.36
C GLU A 168 -3.87 16.29 -44.90
N GLY A 169 -3.44 17.34 -44.18
CA GLY A 169 -3.14 17.24 -42.75
C GLY A 169 -4.38 16.94 -41.91
N GLU A 170 -5.53 17.49 -42.29
CA GLU A 170 -6.81 17.22 -41.62
C GLU A 170 -7.24 15.74 -41.72
N ALA A 171 -7.06 15.11 -42.89
CA ALA A 171 -7.47 13.71 -43.09
C ALA A 171 -6.59 12.73 -42.29
N GLU A 172 -5.26 12.93 -42.31
CA GLU A 172 -4.33 12.13 -41.50
C GLU A 172 -4.61 12.31 -40.00
N HIS A 173 -4.82 13.55 -39.58
CA HIS A 173 -5.14 13.90 -38.20
C HIS A 173 -6.43 13.23 -37.72
N ALA A 174 -7.50 13.27 -38.53
CA ALA A 174 -8.77 12.62 -38.22
C ALA A 174 -8.62 11.10 -38.12
N SER A 175 -7.83 10.48 -39.00
CA SER A 175 -7.57 9.04 -38.97
C SER A 175 -6.82 8.62 -37.71
N GLN A 176 -5.79 9.37 -37.30
CA GLN A 176 -5.06 9.10 -36.06
C GLN A 176 -5.94 9.27 -34.81
N LEU A 177 -6.77 10.31 -34.78
CA LEU A 177 -7.69 10.57 -33.67
C LEU A 177 -8.71 9.43 -33.51
N GLU A 178 -9.30 8.97 -34.60
CA GLU A 178 -10.25 7.85 -34.59
C GLU A 178 -9.57 6.56 -34.10
N LEU A 179 -8.34 6.31 -34.55
CA LEU A 179 -7.55 5.17 -34.12
C LEU A 179 -7.30 5.21 -32.59
N TYR A 180 -6.88 6.34 -32.03
CA TYR A 180 -6.65 6.45 -30.59
C TYR A 180 -7.95 6.31 -29.79
N LYS A 181 -9.07 6.85 -30.29
CA LYS A 181 -10.39 6.66 -29.69
C LYS A 181 -10.79 5.19 -29.67
N GLY A 182 -10.54 4.44 -30.74
CA GLY A 182 -10.72 2.99 -30.80
C GLY A 182 -9.89 2.27 -29.71
N LEU A 183 -8.59 2.56 -29.62
CA LEU A 183 -7.72 1.98 -28.59
C LEU A 183 -8.20 2.28 -27.16
N LEU A 184 -8.68 3.50 -26.90
CA LEU A 184 -9.24 3.86 -25.60
C LEU A 184 -10.50 3.04 -25.26
N GLN A 185 -11.35 2.75 -26.25
CA GLN A 185 -12.51 1.88 -26.06
C GLN A 185 -12.10 0.44 -25.75
N ASP A 186 -11.07 -0.06 -26.43
CA ASP A 186 -10.55 -1.42 -26.23
C ASP A 186 -9.95 -1.57 -24.82
N LEU A 187 -9.14 -0.61 -24.39
CA LEU A 187 -8.59 -0.56 -23.04
C LEU A 187 -9.68 -0.50 -21.96
N ASN A 188 -10.79 0.21 -22.22
CA ASN A 188 -11.93 0.24 -21.31
C ASN A 188 -12.60 -1.14 -21.18
N ARG A 189 -12.78 -1.85 -22.30
CA ARG A 189 -13.33 -3.22 -22.27
C ARG A 189 -12.40 -4.17 -21.51
N SER A 190 -11.09 -4.08 -21.76
CA SER A 190 -10.07 -4.88 -21.06
C SER A 190 -10.05 -4.57 -19.56
N HIS A 191 -10.10 -3.30 -19.16
CA HIS A 191 -10.17 -2.91 -17.75
C HIS A 191 -11.41 -3.48 -17.05
N TRP A 192 -12.57 -3.42 -17.71
CA TRP A 192 -13.81 -3.96 -17.15
C TRP A 192 -13.75 -5.49 -17.00
N ALA A 193 -13.24 -6.19 -18.01
CA ALA A 193 -13.02 -7.63 -17.94
C ALA A 193 -12.04 -8.01 -16.81
N LEU A 194 -10.94 -7.28 -16.70
CA LEU A 194 -9.91 -7.47 -15.67
C LEU A 194 -10.43 -7.18 -14.26
N SER A 195 -11.32 -6.20 -14.10
CA SER A 195 -11.95 -5.91 -12.81
C SER A 195 -12.79 -7.08 -12.30
N ARG A 196 -13.54 -7.73 -13.19
CA ARG A 196 -14.29 -8.96 -12.86
C ARG A 196 -13.37 -10.14 -12.55
N LYS A 197 -12.31 -10.31 -13.36
CA LYS A 197 -11.26 -11.31 -13.12
C LYS A 197 -10.63 -11.12 -11.74
N SER A 198 -10.28 -9.89 -11.38
CA SER A 198 -9.69 -9.53 -10.09
C SER A 198 -10.61 -9.85 -8.92
N TRP A 199 -11.91 -9.56 -9.05
CA TRP A 199 -12.90 -9.92 -8.03
C TRP A 199 -12.97 -11.45 -7.83
N ASN A 200 -13.12 -12.22 -8.92
CA ASN A 200 -13.14 -13.68 -8.85
C ASN A 200 -11.86 -14.27 -8.22
N LYS A 201 -10.69 -13.71 -8.56
CA LYS A 201 -9.41 -14.19 -8.02
C LYS A 201 -9.27 -13.89 -6.53
N ARG A 202 -9.72 -12.72 -6.08
CA ARG A 202 -9.75 -12.36 -4.65
C ARG A 202 -10.64 -13.33 -3.85
N GLU A 203 -11.82 -13.66 -4.36
CA GLU A 203 -12.71 -14.64 -3.72
C GLU A 203 -12.13 -16.07 -3.73
N SER A 204 -11.21 -16.38 -4.65
CA SER A 204 -10.58 -17.70 -4.76
C SER A 204 -9.37 -17.91 -3.84
N ILE A 205 -8.98 -16.91 -3.03
CA ILE A 205 -7.83 -17.02 -2.12
C ILE A 205 -8.10 -18.12 -1.09
N LYS A 206 -7.32 -19.20 -1.15
CA LYS A 206 -7.50 -20.38 -0.28
C LYS A 206 -6.88 -20.20 1.10
N SER A 207 -5.80 -19.43 1.21
CA SER A 207 -5.10 -19.21 2.48
C SER A 207 -5.81 -18.13 3.29
N TRP A 208 -6.36 -18.50 4.45
CA TRP A 208 -7.03 -17.55 5.35
C TRP A 208 -6.06 -16.45 5.83
N SER A 209 -4.85 -16.82 6.29
CA SER A 209 -3.87 -15.86 6.78
C SER A 209 -3.42 -14.90 5.68
N PHE A 210 -3.18 -15.40 4.46
CA PHE A 210 -2.90 -14.54 3.32
C PHE A 210 -4.07 -13.60 3.02
N SER A 211 -5.30 -14.13 2.95
CA SER A 211 -6.49 -13.32 2.65
C SER A 211 -6.65 -12.18 3.66
N ARG A 212 -6.44 -12.45 4.95
CA ARG A 212 -6.45 -11.40 5.99
C ARG A 212 -5.34 -10.38 5.77
N ALA A 213 -4.09 -10.82 5.61
CA ALA A 213 -2.96 -9.91 5.39
C ALA A 213 -3.15 -9.03 4.15
N TYR A 214 -3.55 -9.64 3.03
CA TYR A 214 -3.88 -8.98 1.78
C TYR A 214 -4.99 -7.94 1.96
N ASN A 215 -6.10 -8.28 2.63
CA ASN A 215 -7.21 -7.35 2.84
C ASN A 215 -6.84 -6.19 3.77
N ILE A 216 -6.07 -6.44 4.83
CA ILE A 216 -5.53 -5.37 5.68
C ILE A 216 -4.62 -4.46 4.85
N GLN A 217 -3.73 -5.04 4.05
CA GLN A 217 -2.83 -4.25 3.23
C GLN A 217 -3.59 -3.39 2.22
N ARG A 218 -4.59 -3.95 1.52
CA ARG A 218 -5.38 -3.23 0.52
C ARG A 218 -6.33 -2.20 1.11
N SER A 219 -6.57 -2.18 2.43
CA SER A 219 -7.30 -1.09 3.07
C SER A 219 -6.46 0.18 3.23
N TYR A 220 -5.14 0.11 3.04
CA TYR A 220 -4.27 1.27 3.01
C TYR A 220 -4.18 1.82 1.57
N PRO A 221 -4.55 3.09 1.33
CA PRO A 221 -4.49 3.68 -0.02
C PRO A 221 -3.11 3.57 -0.68
N ASP A 222 -2.05 3.70 0.11
CA ASP A 222 -0.67 3.73 -0.36
C ASP A 222 0.05 2.38 -0.26
N TRP A 223 -0.69 1.27 -0.17
CA TRP A 223 -0.12 -0.08 -0.10
C TRP A 223 0.91 -0.37 -1.20
N TYR A 224 0.69 0.22 -2.38
CA TYR A 224 1.56 0.04 -3.54
C TYR A 224 2.92 0.70 -3.32
N LEU A 225 3.05 1.70 -2.44
CA LEU A 225 4.30 2.36 -2.08
C LEU A 225 5.12 1.62 -1.02
N SER A 226 4.79 0.35 -0.74
CA SER A 226 5.63 -0.47 0.14
C SER A 226 7.08 -0.49 -0.36
N THR A 227 8.04 -0.56 0.57
CA THR A 227 9.47 -0.56 0.24
C THR A 227 9.81 -1.70 -0.73
N SER A 228 9.19 -2.87 -0.54
CA SER A 228 9.39 -4.02 -1.43
C SER A 228 8.99 -3.73 -2.87
N LEU A 229 7.85 -3.08 -3.12
CA LEU A 229 7.43 -2.79 -4.49
C LEU A 229 8.20 -1.60 -5.09
N SER A 230 8.59 -0.64 -4.26
CA SER A 230 9.43 0.48 -4.68
C SER A 230 10.82 0.01 -5.13
N ASP A 231 11.44 -0.90 -4.36
CA ASP A 231 12.71 -1.51 -4.69
C ASP A 231 12.63 -2.37 -5.96
N ASP A 232 11.51 -3.07 -6.17
CA ASP A 232 11.27 -3.82 -7.41
C ASP A 232 11.21 -2.87 -8.62
N CYS A 233 10.42 -1.80 -8.51
CA CYS A 233 10.33 -0.79 -9.55
C CYS A 233 11.69 -0.15 -9.86
N ALA A 234 12.47 0.21 -8.84
CA ALA A 234 13.80 0.76 -9.01
C ALA A 234 14.77 -0.26 -9.65
N GLY A 235 14.73 -1.51 -9.22
CA GLY A 235 15.56 -2.59 -9.76
C GLY A 235 15.32 -2.89 -11.25
N ARG A 236 14.09 -2.68 -11.73
CA ARG A 236 13.71 -2.77 -13.15
C ARG A 236 14.00 -1.48 -13.95
N GLY A 237 14.70 -0.50 -13.37
CA GLY A 237 15.00 0.78 -14.02
C GLY A 237 13.80 1.72 -14.14
N GLY A 238 12.78 1.54 -13.29
CA GLY A 238 11.56 2.34 -13.26
C GLY A 238 11.69 3.69 -12.56
N CYS A 239 10.58 4.44 -12.48
CA CYS A 239 10.54 5.79 -11.91
C CYS A 239 11.05 5.88 -10.46
N CYS A 240 10.89 4.84 -9.64
CA CYS A 240 11.33 4.84 -8.24
C CYS A 240 12.85 5.00 -8.10
N GLY A 241 13.64 4.50 -9.05
CA GLY A 241 15.10 4.70 -9.07
C GLY A 241 15.53 6.09 -9.55
N ARG A 242 14.62 6.86 -10.17
CA ARG A 242 14.88 8.21 -10.71
C ARG A 242 14.23 9.33 -9.90
N SER A 243 13.42 8.99 -8.90
CA SER A 243 12.71 9.95 -8.03
C SER A 243 11.87 11.00 -8.77
N CYS A 244 11.32 10.68 -9.95
CA CYS A 244 10.47 11.63 -10.69
C CYS A 244 9.04 11.80 -10.12
N GLY A 245 8.71 11.06 -9.05
CA GLY A 245 7.41 11.09 -8.37
C GLY A 245 6.26 10.47 -9.16
N CYS A 246 6.54 9.82 -10.29
CA CYS A 246 5.47 9.28 -11.14
C CYS A 246 4.69 8.17 -10.41
N CYS A 247 5.33 7.31 -9.62
CA CYS A 247 4.66 6.19 -8.96
C CYS A 247 3.65 6.62 -7.88
N GLU A 248 3.88 7.76 -7.22
CA GLU A 248 3.05 8.27 -6.13
C GLU A 248 1.78 8.96 -6.62
N ARG A 249 1.84 9.59 -7.80
CA ARG A 249 0.73 10.36 -8.35
C ARG A 249 -0.33 9.43 -8.94
N PRO A 250 -1.62 9.63 -8.63
CA PRO A 250 -2.69 8.93 -9.33
C PRO A 250 -2.59 9.27 -10.83
N ARG A 251 -2.85 8.28 -11.68
CA ARG A 251 -3.03 8.53 -13.11
C ARG A 251 -4.42 9.13 -13.28
N THR A 252 -4.49 10.35 -13.78
CA THR A 252 -5.74 10.99 -14.20
C THR A 252 -6.23 10.25 -15.44
N VAL A 253 -7.25 9.43 -15.25
CA VAL A 253 -7.82 8.64 -16.33
C VAL A 253 -9.33 8.82 -16.28
N ASP A 254 -9.85 9.64 -17.18
CA ASP A 254 -11.30 9.83 -17.32
C ASP A 254 -12.00 8.48 -17.46
N GLY A 255 -13.12 8.29 -16.75
CA GLY A 255 -13.88 7.04 -16.76
C GLY A 255 -13.37 5.93 -15.83
N PHE A 256 -12.28 6.14 -15.07
CA PHE A 256 -11.94 5.30 -13.91
C PHE A 256 -12.24 6.03 -12.60
N GLU A 257 -13.47 5.88 -12.12
CA GLU A 257 -13.92 6.46 -10.86
C GLU A 257 -13.26 5.82 -9.63
N ASP A 258 -12.55 4.69 -9.78
CA ASP A 258 -12.08 3.93 -8.63
C ASP A 258 -10.84 4.52 -7.92
N HIS A 259 -10.11 5.48 -8.53
CA HIS A 259 -8.92 6.24 -8.08
C HIS A 259 -7.75 5.46 -7.41
N ILE A 260 -7.99 4.25 -6.92
CA ILE A 260 -7.10 3.33 -6.24
C ILE A 260 -6.47 2.41 -7.30
N GLY A 261 -7.22 2.03 -8.34
CA GLY A 261 -6.73 1.24 -9.46
C GLY A 261 -5.82 2.00 -10.42
N THR A 262 -5.77 3.33 -10.31
CA THR A 262 -4.94 4.20 -11.16
C THR A 262 -3.62 4.60 -10.51
N ARG A 263 -3.33 4.08 -9.30
CA ARG A 263 -2.08 4.27 -8.58
C ARG A 263 -1.19 3.02 -8.72
N GLY A 264 0.13 3.22 -8.66
CA GLY A 264 1.07 2.10 -8.67
C GLY A 264 2.38 2.38 -9.38
N HIS A 265 3.28 1.40 -9.29
CA HIS A 265 4.57 1.44 -9.95
C HIS A 265 4.48 1.29 -11.46
N CYS A 266 5.51 1.79 -12.14
CA CYS A 266 5.61 1.74 -13.59
C CYS A 266 5.53 0.31 -14.13
N THR A 267 4.89 0.21 -15.28
CA THR A 267 5.04 -0.87 -16.23
C THR A 267 5.78 -0.33 -17.46
N THR A 268 5.98 -1.17 -18.46
CA THR A 268 6.49 -0.77 -19.78
C THR A 268 5.63 0.30 -20.47
N ALA A 269 4.35 0.46 -20.10
CA ALA A 269 3.46 1.49 -20.61
C ALA A 269 3.63 2.88 -19.96
N CYS A 270 4.57 3.05 -19.04
CA CYS A 270 4.80 4.33 -18.37
C CYS A 270 5.48 5.34 -19.32
N SER A 271 4.77 6.40 -19.70
CA SER A 271 5.29 7.47 -20.58
C SER A 271 6.59 8.10 -20.06
N CYS A 272 6.73 8.29 -18.74
CA CYS A 272 7.96 8.79 -18.14
C CYS A 272 9.15 7.82 -18.29
N CYS A 273 8.92 6.51 -18.18
CA CYS A 273 9.98 5.52 -18.39
C CYS A 273 10.39 5.43 -19.85
N MET A 274 9.44 5.40 -20.77
CA MET A 274 9.75 5.34 -22.21
C MET A 274 10.59 6.53 -22.66
N LYS A 275 10.18 7.75 -22.28
CA LYS A 275 10.94 8.98 -22.57
C LYS A 275 12.36 8.92 -21.98
N ALA A 276 12.50 8.42 -20.76
CA ALA A 276 13.81 8.31 -20.11
C ALA A 276 14.74 7.28 -20.78
N HIS A 277 14.17 6.27 -21.44
CA HIS A 277 14.92 5.22 -22.15
C HIS A 277 15.01 5.46 -23.67
N GLY A 278 14.51 6.60 -24.18
CA GLY A 278 14.55 6.93 -25.60
C GLY A 278 13.72 5.98 -26.48
N VAL A 279 12.70 5.32 -25.92
CA VAL A 279 11.80 4.44 -26.67
C VAL A 279 10.78 5.31 -27.40
N GLU A 280 10.81 5.27 -28.74
CA GLU A 280 9.88 6.02 -29.59
C GLU A 280 8.48 5.40 -29.58
N ASP A 281 7.48 6.26 -29.72
CA ASP A 281 6.05 5.97 -29.60
C ASP A 281 5.45 5.16 -30.78
N LEU A 282 6.27 4.75 -31.76
CA LEU A 282 5.82 4.24 -33.07
C LEU A 282 5.29 2.79 -33.04
N ASP A 283 5.65 1.98 -32.04
CA ASP A 283 5.24 0.58 -31.90
C ASP A 283 3.92 0.36 -31.11
N ASP A 284 3.31 1.43 -30.61
CA ASP A 284 2.18 1.36 -29.66
C ASP A 284 0.85 0.88 -30.26
N LEU A 285 0.75 0.74 -31.57
CA LEU A 285 -0.53 0.44 -32.23
C LEU A 285 -0.81 -1.05 -32.37
N LEU A 286 0.21 -1.91 -32.22
CA LEU A 286 0.13 -3.34 -32.49
C LEU A 286 0.48 -4.24 -31.29
N VAL A 287 1.03 -3.66 -30.22
CA VAL A 287 1.44 -4.45 -29.05
C VAL A 287 0.21 -4.69 -28.17
N GLU A 288 -0.44 -5.84 -28.38
CA GLU A 288 -1.41 -6.46 -27.47
C GLU A 288 -0.74 -7.17 -26.29
N GLU A 289 0.53 -7.54 -26.45
CA GLU A 289 1.31 -8.21 -25.40
C GLU A 289 1.67 -7.23 -24.28
N ILE A 290 1.79 -7.76 -23.06
CA ILE A 290 2.20 -6.98 -21.89
C ILE A 290 3.55 -7.56 -21.45
N PRO A 291 4.68 -6.97 -21.89
CA PRO A 291 6.01 -7.52 -21.61
C PRO A 291 6.27 -7.72 -20.11
N ASP A 292 5.71 -6.85 -19.25
CA ASP A 292 5.81 -6.97 -17.79
C ASP A 292 5.26 -8.31 -17.25
N LEU A 293 4.31 -8.95 -17.94
CA LEU A 293 3.78 -10.26 -17.55
C LEU A 293 4.69 -11.41 -17.97
N GLU A 294 5.35 -11.29 -19.11
CA GLU A 294 6.30 -12.29 -19.63
C GLU A 294 7.59 -12.28 -18.81
N GLU A 295 8.05 -11.09 -18.42
CA GLU A 295 9.23 -10.88 -17.58
C GLU A 295 8.96 -11.17 -16.10
N LEU A 296 7.71 -11.46 -15.70
CA LEU A 296 7.36 -11.72 -14.31
C LEU A 296 7.98 -13.04 -13.81
N CYS A 297 9.13 -12.91 -13.15
CA CYS A 297 9.76 -14.01 -12.42
C CYS A 297 9.17 -14.12 -11.00
N PHE A 298 8.12 -14.93 -10.86
CA PHE A 298 7.55 -15.28 -9.55
C PHE A 298 7.45 -16.80 -9.39
N GLU A 299 8.24 -17.33 -8.47
CA GLU A 299 8.23 -18.74 -8.09
C GLU A 299 7.85 -18.88 -6.62
N TYR A 300 6.69 -19.50 -6.38
CA TYR A 300 6.27 -19.79 -5.02
C TYR A 300 7.02 -21.01 -4.45
N LYS A 301 7.79 -20.78 -3.38
CA LYS A 301 8.55 -21.80 -2.62
C LYS A 301 8.54 -21.43 -1.14
N LYS A 302 9.12 -22.26 -0.26
CA LYS A 302 9.40 -21.81 1.11
C LYS A 302 10.34 -20.58 1.11
N PRO A 303 10.30 -19.69 2.11
CA PRO A 303 11.06 -18.43 2.09
C PRO A 303 12.55 -18.61 1.85
N SER A 304 13.16 -19.64 2.46
CA SER A 304 14.57 -19.98 2.30
C SER A 304 14.96 -20.45 0.88
N CYS A 305 13.98 -20.78 0.05
CA CYS A 305 14.16 -21.33 -1.29
C CYS A 305 13.59 -20.42 -2.39
N MET A 306 12.90 -19.34 -2.03
CA MET A 306 12.44 -18.35 -2.99
C MET A 306 13.60 -17.50 -3.50
N THR A 307 13.48 -17.03 -4.73
CA THR A 307 14.34 -15.95 -5.22
C THR A 307 14.05 -14.68 -4.43
N HIS A 308 15.06 -13.81 -4.30
CA HIS A 308 14.89 -12.52 -3.63
C HIS A 308 13.75 -11.70 -4.26
N GLN A 309 13.59 -11.77 -5.58
CA GLN A 309 12.50 -11.11 -6.31
C GLN A 309 11.12 -11.68 -5.94
N SER A 310 10.96 -13.00 -5.92
CA SER A 310 9.67 -13.63 -5.56
C SER A 310 9.27 -13.30 -4.12
N LEU A 311 10.23 -13.34 -3.19
CA LEU A 311 10.00 -12.96 -1.80
C LEU A 311 9.61 -11.47 -1.69
N ARG A 312 10.31 -10.59 -2.41
CA ARG A 312 10.00 -9.16 -2.45
C ARG A 312 8.59 -8.90 -2.98
N LEU A 313 8.19 -9.56 -4.08
CA LEU A 313 6.84 -9.43 -4.62
C LEU A 313 5.80 -9.93 -3.63
N LEU A 314 5.99 -11.11 -3.03
CA LEU A 314 5.07 -11.65 -2.03
C LEU A 314 4.90 -10.70 -0.83
N MET A 315 6.02 -10.20 -0.31
CA MET A 315 6.01 -9.20 0.77
C MET A 315 5.27 -7.94 0.33
N GLY A 316 5.63 -7.41 -0.83
CA GLY A 316 5.05 -6.18 -1.36
C GLY A 316 3.56 -6.26 -1.65
N TYR A 317 3.01 -7.44 -1.95
CA TYR A 317 1.60 -7.61 -2.32
C TYR A 317 0.67 -7.95 -1.15
N ALA A 318 1.17 -8.55 -0.06
CA ALA A 318 0.33 -9.02 1.03
C ALA A 318 0.92 -8.86 2.44
N PHE A 319 2.23 -8.63 2.60
CA PHE A 319 2.89 -8.68 3.90
C PHE A 319 3.77 -7.47 4.23
N ASN A 320 3.60 -6.35 3.54
CA ASN A 320 4.41 -5.15 3.74
C ASN A 320 3.55 -3.89 3.59
N LEU A 321 3.29 -3.21 4.71
CA LEU A 321 2.72 -1.87 4.68
C LEU A 321 3.81 -0.83 4.41
N PRO A 322 3.49 0.26 3.68
CA PRO A 322 4.34 1.44 3.70
C PRO A 322 4.58 1.89 5.15
N LYS A 323 5.75 2.48 5.40
CA LYS A 323 6.00 3.11 6.69
C LYS A 323 4.97 4.22 6.87
N ALA A 324 4.28 4.24 8.02
CA ALA A 324 3.51 5.41 8.39
C ALA A 324 4.51 6.57 8.58
N GLU A 325 4.25 7.68 7.89
CA GLU A 325 5.03 8.93 8.05
C GLU A 325 4.82 9.55 9.43
#